data_AF-A0A0H4CFE6-F1
#
_entry.id   AF-A0A0H4CFE6-F1
#
_cell.length_a   1.000
_cell.length_b   1.000
_cell.length_c   1.000
_cell.angle_alpha   90.00
_cell.angle_beta   90.00
_cell.angle_gamma   90.00
#
_symmetry.space_group_name_H-M   'P 1'
#
loop_
_entity.id
_entity.type
_entity.pdbx_description
1 polymer ?
#
loop_
_entity_poly.entity_id
_entity_poly.type
_entity_poly.pdbx_seq_one_letter_code
_entity_poly.pdbx_strand_id
1 'polypeptide(L)' 'MPDELHARYQAAFDAWQAHVTSCDRCTPDSPAADCPVGRRLHTSFERLQDAYLTRLEQRRRR' A
#
# COMPACT_ATOMS: atom_id res chain seq x y z
N MET A 1 9.66 13.43 -13.24
CA MET A 1 10.60 12.64 -12.43
C MET A 1 10.11 11.20 -12.41
N PRO A 2 11.00 10.19 -12.55
CA PRO A 2 10.59 8.79 -12.48
C PRO A 2 9.81 8.57 -11.17
N ASP A 3 8.71 7.83 -11.33
CA ASP A 3 7.45 7.92 -10.61
C ASP A 3 7.51 8.25 -9.09
N GLU A 4 7.29 9.52 -8.74
CA GLU A 4 6.98 9.95 -7.37
C GLU A 4 5.82 9.12 -6.78
N LEU A 5 4.87 8.72 -7.63
CA LEU A 5 3.77 7.83 -7.28
C LEU A 5 4.25 6.43 -6.89
N HIS A 6 5.27 5.90 -7.59
CA HIS A 6 5.86 4.61 -7.28
C HIS A 6 6.65 4.66 -5.96
N ALA A 7 7.39 5.74 -5.72
CA ALA A 7 8.08 5.96 -4.44
C ALA A 7 7.08 6.06 -3.27
N ARG A 8 5.95 6.77 -3.46
CA ARG A 8 4.88 6.85 -2.46
C ARG A 8 4.21 5.49 -2.22
N TYR A 9 3.97 4.73 -3.28
CA TYR A 9 3.47 3.36 -3.22
C TYR A 9 4.42 2.45 -2.41
N GLN A 10 5.73 2.49 -2.68
CA GLN A 10 6.74 1.72 -1.95
C GLN A 10 6.78 2.12 -0.47
N ALA A 11 6.80 3.42 -0.16
CA ALA A 11 6.80 3.89 1.23
C ALA A 11 5.55 3.44 2.01
N ALA A 12 4.38 3.40 1.36
CA ALA A 12 3.15 2.89 1.98
C ALA A 12 3.22 1.37 2.22
N PHE A 13 3.83 0.62 1.31
CA PHE A 13 4.08 -0.81 1.48
C PHE A 13 5.05 -1.09 2.64
N ASP A 14 6.17 -0.36 2.72
CA ASP A 14 7.14 -0.49 3.82
C ASP A 14 6.51 -0.16 5.17
N ALA A 15 5.69 0.90 5.25
CA ALA A 15 4.99 1.26 6.48
C ALA A 15 3.99 0.18 6.91
N TRP A 16 3.26 -0.41 5.95
CA TRP A 16 2.36 -1.51 6.22
C TRP A 16 3.10 -2.80 6.65
N GLN A 17 4.18 -3.17 5.96
CA GLN A 17 5.03 -4.31 6.32
C GLN A 17 5.62 -4.15 7.73
N ALA A 18 6.24 -3.00 8.03
CA ALA A 18 6.78 -2.72 9.35
C ALA A 18 5.72 -2.84 10.45
N HIS A 19 4.49 -2.40 10.15
CA HIS A 19 3.37 -2.54 11.08
C HIS A 19 2.94 -4.00 11.27
N VAL A 20 2.81 -4.79 10.20
CA VAL A 20 2.45 -6.22 10.29
C VAL A 20 3.51 -7.00 11.06
N THR A 21 4.81 -6.70 10.87
CA THR A 21 5.90 -7.34 11.59
C THR A 21 5.90 -7.01 13.09
N SER A 22 5.46 -5.80 13.47
CA SER A 22 5.48 -5.34 14.86
C SER A 22 4.14 -5.51 15.59
N CYS A 23 3.05 -5.86 14.91
CA CYS A 23 1.71 -5.89 15.49
C CYS A 23 1.20 -7.32 15.61
N ASP A 24 1.09 -7.83 16.83
CA ASP A 24 0.58 -9.18 17.11
C ASP A 24 -0.89 -9.39 16.69
N ARG A 25 -1.64 -8.30 16.47
CA ARG A 25 -3.04 -8.33 16.00
C ARG A 25 -3.17 -8.34 14.48
N CYS A 26 -2.10 -8.01 13.77
CA CYS A 26 -2.09 -8.02 12.30
C CYS A 26 -1.47 -9.33 11.85
N THR A 27 -2.29 -10.23 11.29
CA THR A 27 -1.75 -11.40 10.58
C THR A 27 -1.54 -11.07 9.11
N PRO A 28 -0.60 -11.74 8.41
CA PRO A 28 -0.39 -11.57 6.98
C PRO A 28 -1.68 -11.81 6.17
N ASP A 29 -2.50 -12.77 6.61
CA ASP A 29 -3.77 -13.16 5.97
C ASP A 29 -4.98 -12.33 6.44
N SER A 30 -4.85 -11.52 7.50
CA SER A 30 -5.91 -10.62 7.97
C SER A 30 -5.34 -9.35 8.60
N PRO A 31 -4.72 -8.47 7.80
CA PRO A 31 -4.05 -7.26 8.27
C PRO A 31 -5.01 -6.17 8.80
N ALA A 32 -6.33 -6.37 8.65
CA ALA A 32 -7.35 -5.34 8.85
C ALA A 32 -8.47 -5.71 9.83
N ALA A 33 -8.55 -6.95 10.31
CA ALA A 33 -9.71 -7.41 11.11
C ALA A 33 -9.83 -6.65 12.44
N ASP A 34 -8.75 -6.58 13.22
CA ASP A 34 -8.75 -5.99 14.57
C ASP A 34 -7.79 -4.81 14.77
N CYS A 35 -7.00 -4.43 13.74
CA CYS A 35 -6.08 -3.30 13.83
C CYS A 35 -6.54 -2.08 13.01
N PRO A 36 -6.99 -0.98 13.65
CA PRO A 36 -7.38 0.23 12.93
C PRO A 36 -6.21 0.93 12.24
N VAL A 37 -4.97 0.74 12.75
CA VAL A 37 -3.74 1.28 12.14
C VAL A 37 -3.38 0.47 10.90
N GLY A 38 -3.32 -0.85 11.02
CA GLY A 38 -3.08 -1.77 9.90
C GLY A 38 -4.08 -1.56 8.76
N ARG A 39 -5.37 -1.39 9.10
CA ARG A 39 -6.43 -1.06 8.11
C ARG A 39 -6.17 0.25 7.38
N ARG A 40 -5.78 1.32 8.08
CA ARG A 40 -5.47 2.62 7.45
C ARG A 40 -4.24 2.54 6.53
N LEU A 41 -3.22 1.81 6.95
CA LEU A 41 -2.01 1.60 6.15
C LEU A 41 -2.31 0.78 4.90
N HIS A 42 -3.07 -0.31 5.04
CA HIS A 42 -3.50 -1.16 3.92
C HIS A 42 -4.35 -0.37 2.91
N THR A 43 -5.36 0.37 3.36
CA THR A 43 -6.18 1.21 2.46
C THR A 43 -5.36 2.28 1.75
N SER A 44 -4.33 2.84 2.41
CA SER A 44 -3.45 3.82 1.78
C SER A 44 -2.57 3.18 0.70
N PHE A 45 -2.04 1.98 0.98
CA PHE A 45 -1.30 1.16 0.04
C PHE A 45 -2.16 0.78 -1.18
N GLU A 46 -3.38 0.27 -0.98
CA GLU A 46 -4.32 -0.10 -2.05
C GLU A 46 -4.62 1.08 -2.98
N ARG A 47 -4.89 2.27 -2.42
CA ARG A 47 -5.15 3.48 -3.22
C ARG A 47 -3.95 3.88 -4.07
N LEU A 48 -2.74 3.75 -3.55
CA LEU A 48 -1.52 4.09 -4.28
C LEU A 48 -1.19 3.04 -5.34
N GLN A 49 -1.45 1.76 -5.05
CA GLN A 49 -1.35 0.68 -6.02
C GLN A 49 -2.30 0.91 -7.20
N ASP A 50 -3.57 1.20 -6.92
CA ASP A 50 -4.58 1.46 -7.94
C ASP A 50 -4.22 2.68 -8.81
N ALA A 51 -3.78 3.77 -8.19
CA ALA A 51 -3.32 4.96 -8.91
C ALA A 51 -2.10 4.65 -9.80
N TYR A 52 -1.18 3.82 -9.32
CA TYR A 52 0.00 3.41 -10.08
C TYR A 52 -0.37 2.52 -11.28
N LEU A 53 -1.24 1.54 -11.08
CA LEU A 53 -1.74 0.66 -12.14
C LEU A 53 -2.50 1.47 -13.20
N THR A 54 -3.40 2.35 -12.77
CA THR A 54 -4.14 3.27 -13.66
C THR A 54 -3.18 4.11 -14.51
N ARG A 55 -2.11 4.65 -13.90
CA ARG A 55 -1.09 5.43 -14.62
C ARG A 55 -0.29 4.57 -15.61
N LEU A 56 0.05 3.33 -15.25
CA LEU A 56 0.71 2.39 -16.16
C LEU A 56 -0.18 2.07 -17.37
N GLU A 57 -1.48 1.84 -17.14
CA GLU A 57 -2.43 1.60 -18.24
C GLU A 57 -2.54 2.81 -19.17
N GLN A 58 -2.64 4.03 -18.63
CA GLN A 58 -2.66 5.25 -19.43
C GLN A 58 -1.37 5.42 -20.25
N ARG A 59 -0.21 5.10 -19.67
CA ARG A 59 1.07 5.12 -20.39
C ARG A 59 1.13 4.06 -21.49
N ARG A 60 0.54 2.88 -21.29
CA ARG A 60 0.48 1.80 -22.29
C ARG A 60 -0.46 2.12 -23.45
N ARG A 61 -1.50 2.92 -23.22
CA ARG A 61 -2.47 3.34 -24.24
C ARG A 61 -2.03 4.56 -25.06
N ARG A 62 -0.90 5.18 -24.71
CA ARG A 62 -0.28 6.31 -25.44
C ARG A 62 0.80 5.81 -26.38
#